data_AF-A0A972QM94-F1
#
_entry.id   AF-A0A972QM94-F1
#
_cell.length_a   1.000
_cell.length_b   1.000
_cell.length_c   1.000
_cell.angle_alpha   90.00
_cell.angle_beta   90.00
_cell.angle_gamma   90.00
#
_symmetry.space_group_name_H-M   'P 1'
#
loop_
_entity.id
_entity.type
_entity.pdbx_description
1 polymer ?
#
loop_
_entity_poly.entity_id
_entity_poly.type
_entity_poly.pdbx_seq_one_letter_code
_entity_poly.pdbx_strand_id
1 'polypeptide(L)'
;MSSAKFGNMGLKLVALGLAVITWLYVTAELNKAPSAEERPFLGGILPQRLMAKSVPVNVTIVGNPPQGYSISKEDISINPDTCLIVGHPSLVEQVDNVRTMPLDIREYSRPVIKSVELAPFARGITIEGDVIEVSIKPVKTKKDEAVHVPEAAE
;
A
#
# COMPACT_ATOMS: atom_id res chain seq x y z
N MET A 1 48.79 17.84 34.12
CA MET A 1 47.88 18.43 35.13
C MET A 1 46.46 18.34 34.62
N SER A 2 45.68 17.39 35.14
CA SER A 2 44.25 17.22 34.81
C SER A 2 43.52 16.98 36.13
N SER A 3 42.63 17.89 36.51
CA SER A 3 41.35 17.58 37.16
C SER A 3 40.72 18.87 37.69
N ALA A 4 39.84 19.45 36.89
CA ALA A 4 38.84 20.41 37.34
C ALA A 4 37.49 19.98 36.76
N LYS A 5 37.01 18.80 37.15
CA LYS A 5 35.71 18.26 36.69
C LYS A 5 34.75 17.86 37.83
N PHE A 6 35.01 18.25 39.07
CA PHE A 6 34.27 17.72 40.23
C PHE A 6 33.31 18.71 40.93
N GLY A 7 33.24 19.98 40.53
CA GLY A 7 32.41 20.99 41.21
C GLY A 7 30.89 20.86 41.05
N ASN A 8 30.39 19.91 40.26
CA ASN A 8 28.95 19.71 40.08
C ASN A 8 28.57 18.26 39.71
N MET A 9 29.41 17.30 40.09
CA MET A 9 29.18 15.89 39.74
C MET A 9 27.95 15.30 40.41
N GLY A 10 27.61 15.75 41.63
CA GLY A 10 26.37 15.37 42.30
C GLY A 10 25.12 15.78 41.52
N LEU A 11 25.06 17.02 41.03
CA LEU A 11 23.92 17.50 40.24
C LEU A 11 23.77 16.74 38.91
N LYS A 12 24.90 16.35 38.29
CA LYS A 12 24.90 15.51 37.09
C LYS A 12 24.37 14.10 37.35
N LEU A 13 24.68 13.52 38.52
CA LEU A 13 24.14 12.21 38.91
C LEU A 13 22.63 12.28 39.16
N VAL A 14 22.14 13.34 39.80
CA VAL A 14 20.71 13.58 39.98
C VAL A 14 19.99 13.77 38.64
N ALA A 15 20.57 14.58 37.75
CA ALA A 15 20.04 14.80 36.40
C ALA A 15 20.02 13.50 35.57
N LEU A 16 21.08 12.67 35.68
CA LEU A 16 21.15 11.37 35.01
C LEU A 16 20.07 10.42 35.54
N GLY A 17 19.87 10.38 36.86
CA GLY A 17 18.82 9.57 37.49
C GLY A 17 17.42 9.96 37.01
N LEU A 18 17.09 11.26 37.01
CA LEU A 18 15.82 11.75 36.50
C LEU A 18 15.65 11.48 35.00
N ALA A 19 16.72 11.60 34.21
CA ALA A 19 16.69 11.29 32.78
C ALA A 19 16.37 9.82 32.53
N VAL A 20 16.98 8.90 33.30
CA VAL A 20 16.70 7.46 33.19
C VAL A 20 15.28 7.13 33.65
N ILE A 21 14.83 7.71 34.77
CA ILE A 21 13.45 7.52 35.25
C ILE A 21 12.44 8.04 34.22
N THR A 22 12.68 9.22 33.65
CA THR A 22 11.81 9.80 32.62
C THR A 22 11.85 8.96 31.34
N TRP A 23 13.02 8.51 30.93
CA TRP A 23 13.16 7.64 29.76
C TRP A 23 12.45 6.30 29.97
N LEU A 24 12.55 5.70 31.16
CA LEU A 24 11.82 4.49 31.52
C LEU A 24 10.31 4.73 31.58
N TYR A 25 9.86 5.85 32.12
CA TYR A 25 8.44 6.21 32.17
C TYR A 25 7.87 6.40 30.76
N VAL A 26 8.53 7.18 29.93
CA VAL A 26 8.14 7.41 28.53
C VAL A 26 8.17 6.10 27.75
N THR A 27 9.22 5.30 27.90
CA THR A 27 9.34 4.00 27.22
C THR A 27 8.28 3.01 27.72
N ALA A 28 7.95 3.01 29.01
CA ALA A 28 6.87 2.20 29.56
C ALA A 28 5.50 2.64 29.02
N GLU A 29 5.28 3.94 28.84
CA GLU A 29 4.04 4.48 28.26
C GLU A 29 3.96 4.21 26.75
N LEU A 30 5.08 4.29 26.02
CA LEU A 30 5.14 3.94 24.59
C LEU A 30 5.04 2.43 24.35
N ASN A 31 5.52 1.60 25.28
CA ASN A 31 5.45 0.13 25.21
C ASN A 31 4.13 -0.43 25.72
N LYS A 32 3.28 0.38 26.37
CA LYS A 32 1.85 0.08 26.37
C LYS A 32 1.42 0.20 24.92
N ALA A 33 1.49 -0.92 24.19
CA ALA A 33 0.80 -1.04 22.91
C ALA A 33 -0.60 -0.46 23.14
N PRO A 34 -1.09 0.47 22.28
CA PRO A 34 -2.40 1.06 22.44
C PRO A 34 -3.35 -0.10 22.66
N SER A 35 -3.79 -0.24 23.91
CA SER A 35 -4.68 -1.32 24.28
C SER A 35 -5.86 -1.14 23.34
N ALA A 36 -6.39 -2.24 22.81
CA ALA A 36 -7.42 -2.24 21.77
C ALA A 36 -8.71 -1.44 22.10
N GLU A 37 -8.71 -0.72 23.21
CA GLU A 37 -9.70 0.14 23.83
C GLU A 37 -9.62 1.61 23.41
N GLU A 38 -8.53 2.09 22.77
CA GLU A 38 -8.53 3.44 22.14
C GLU A 38 -9.25 3.47 20.77
N ARG A 39 -10.00 2.42 20.44
CA ARG A 39 -10.92 2.44 19.30
C ARG A 39 -12.11 3.34 19.65
N PRO A 40 -12.37 4.41 18.88
CA PRO A 40 -13.25 5.51 19.28
C PRO A 40 -14.69 5.04 19.49
N PHE A 41 -15.25 5.42 20.65
CA PHE A 41 -16.64 5.78 21.04
C PHE A 41 -17.89 5.11 20.40
N LEU A 42 -17.81 4.53 19.21
CA LEU A 42 -18.90 3.84 18.50
C LEU A 42 -18.89 2.31 18.66
N GLY A 43 -17.83 1.73 19.24
CA GLY A 43 -17.69 0.28 19.44
C GLY A 43 -18.74 -0.35 20.37
N GLY A 44 -19.50 0.46 21.12
CA GLY A 44 -20.57 0.00 22.02
C GLY A 44 -21.97 -0.05 21.39
N ILE A 45 -22.17 0.53 20.19
CA ILE A 45 -23.51 0.69 19.60
C ILE A 45 -23.73 -0.26 18.40
N LEU A 46 -22.65 -0.83 17.86
CA LEU A 46 -22.69 -1.80 16.77
C LEU A 46 -21.95 -3.09 17.19
N PRO A 47 -22.64 -4.23 17.44
CA PRO A 47 -22.00 -5.51 17.77
C PRO A 47 -21.26 -6.14 16.56
N GLN A 48 -20.99 -5.35 15.53
CA GLN A 48 -20.45 -5.82 14.27
C GLN A 48 -18.94 -5.97 14.45
N ARG A 49 -18.49 -7.21 14.62
CA ARG A 49 -17.07 -7.55 14.50
C ARG A 49 -16.62 -7.10 13.11
N LEU A 50 -15.71 -6.14 13.05
CA LEU A 50 -15.04 -5.73 11.82
C LEU A 50 -13.67 -6.41 11.75
N MET A 51 -13.31 -6.84 10.54
CA MET A 51 -12.02 -7.40 10.21
C MET A 51 -11.33 -6.49 9.20
N ALA A 52 -10.01 -6.36 9.35
CA ALA A 52 -9.16 -5.69 8.38
C ALA A 52 -8.28 -6.74 7.68
N LYS A 53 -8.11 -6.63 6.36
CA LYS A 53 -7.27 -7.51 5.55
C LYS A 53 -6.51 -6.66 4.53
N SER A 54 -5.22 -6.92 4.34
CA SER A 54 -4.47 -6.32 3.24
C SER A 54 -4.62 -7.21 2.01
N VAL A 55 -5.00 -6.62 0.88
CA VAL A 55 -5.24 -7.34 -0.38
C VAL A 55 -4.50 -6.65 -1.53
N PRO A 56 -3.97 -7.43 -2.50
CA PRO A 56 -3.27 -6.90 -3.65
C PRO A 56 -4.21 -6.13 -4.59
N VAL A 57 -3.66 -5.13 -5.27
CA VAL A 57 -4.38 -4.32 -6.25
C VAL A 57 -4.05 -4.75 -7.67
N ASN A 58 -5.08 -5.01 -8.46
CA ASN A 58 -4.98 -5.41 -9.87
C ASN A 58 -5.46 -4.27 -10.78
N VAL A 59 -4.62 -3.87 -11.72
CA VAL A 59 -4.97 -2.85 -12.72
C VAL A 59 -5.86 -3.45 -13.81
N THR A 60 -7.00 -2.81 -14.06
CA THR A 60 -7.87 -3.14 -15.20
C THR A 60 -7.44 -2.32 -16.41
N ILE A 61 -6.87 -2.96 -17.43
CA ILE A 61 -6.42 -2.30 -18.66
C ILE A 61 -7.46 -2.46 -19.75
N VAL A 62 -7.76 -1.37 -20.47
CA VAL A 62 -8.69 -1.38 -21.61
C VAL A 62 -8.01 -0.79 -22.84
N GLY A 63 -8.28 -1.41 -24.00
CA GLY A 63 -7.71 -1.01 -25.28
C GLY A 63 -6.35 -1.66 -25.56
N ASN A 64 -5.88 -1.49 -26.79
CA ASN A 64 -4.56 -1.95 -27.21
C ASN A 64 -3.57 -0.79 -27.19
N PRO A 65 -2.29 -1.04 -26.88
CA PRO A 65 -1.26 -0.03 -27.00
C PRO A 65 -1.13 0.46 -28.45
N PRO A 66 -0.63 1.69 -28.67
CA PRO A 66 -0.42 2.22 -30.01
C PRO A 66 0.55 1.35 -30.83
N GLN A 67 0.44 1.40 -32.17
CA GLN A 67 1.24 0.56 -33.06
C GLN A 67 2.74 0.70 -32.79
N GLY A 68 3.45 -0.43 -32.72
CA GLY A 68 4.89 -0.49 -32.46
C GLY A 68 5.29 -0.45 -30.97
N TYR A 69 4.31 -0.46 -30.07
CA TYR A 69 4.53 -0.55 -28.62
C TYR A 69 3.85 -1.79 -28.05
N SER A 70 4.52 -2.43 -27.09
CA SER A 70 3.96 -3.48 -26.23
C SER A 70 4.01 -3.01 -24.78
N ILE A 71 2.94 -3.27 -24.04
CA ILE A 71 2.89 -3.06 -22.60
C ILE A 71 2.66 -4.43 -21.98
N SER A 72 3.69 -4.98 -21.35
CA SER A 72 3.60 -6.23 -20.60
C SER A 72 3.22 -5.96 -19.14
N LYS A 73 2.83 -7.00 -18.39
CA LYS A 73 2.53 -6.86 -16.94
C LYS A 73 3.72 -6.31 -16.15
N GLU A 74 4.94 -6.60 -16.58
CA GLU A 74 6.20 -6.15 -15.97
C GLU A 74 6.48 -4.66 -16.16
N ASP A 75 5.87 -4.05 -17.18
CA ASP A 75 6.04 -2.64 -17.52
C ASP A 75 5.11 -1.72 -16.72
N ILE A 76 4.27 -2.30 -15.86
CA ILE A 76 3.26 -1.63 -15.05
C ILE A 76 3.68 -1.74 -13.60
N SER A 77 3.99 -0.60 -12.99
CA SER A 77 4.28 -0.50 -11.57
C SER A 77 3.12 0.21 -10.86
N ILE A 78 2.70 -0.35 -9.74
CA ILE A 78 1.57 0.12 -8.95
C ILE A 78 2.09 0.54 -7.58
N ASN A 79 1.72 1.72 -7.12
CA ASN A 79 2.06 2.21 -5.79
C ASN A 79 0.85 2.91 -5.15
N PRO A 80 0.32 2.43 -4.03
CA PRO A 80 0.67 1.17 -3.34
C PRO A 80 0.18 -0.07 -4.11
N ASP A 81 0.91 -1.19 -4.00
CA ASP A 81 0.56 -2.49 -4.61
C ASP A 81 -0.46 -3.29 -3.78
N THR A 82 -0.72 -2.83 -2.56
CA THR A 82 -1.64 -3.42 -1.59
C THR A 82 -2.50 -2.34 -0.94
N CYS A 83 -3.76 -2.68 -0.66
CA CYS A 83 -4.70 -1.80 0.03
C CYS A 83 -5.31 -2.51 1.24
N LEU A 84 -5.58 -1.74 2.31
CA LEU A 84 -6.29 -2.25 3.47
C LEU A 84 -7.79 -2.19 3.22
N ILE A 85 -8.47 -3.33 3.37
CA ILE A 85 -9.92 -3.41 3.34
C ILE A 85 -10.45 -3.68 4.75
N VAL A 86 -11.55 -3.04 5.11
CA VAL A 86 -12.20 -3.12 6.42
C VAL A 86 -13.68 -3.42 6.24
N GLY A 87 -14.19 -4.45 6.88
CA GLY A 87 -15.60 -4.83 6.76
C GLY A 87 -15.98 -6.03 7.62
N HIS A 88 -17.16 -6.60 7.38
CA HIS A 88 -17.59 -7.82 8.07
C HIS A 88 -16.67 -9.01 7.70
N PRO A 89 -16.25 -9.87 8.65
CA PRO A 89 -15.33 -10.99 8.40
C PRO A 89 -15.73 -11.85 7.20
N SER A 90 -17.00 -12.25 7.13
CA SER A 90 -17.51 -13.08 6.03
C SER A 90 -17.40 -12.43 4.63
N LEU A 91 -17.37 -11.09 4.56
CA LEU A 91 -17.20 -10.37 3.30
C LEU A 91 -15.72 -10.19 2.98
N VAL A 92 -14.93 -9.79 3.97
CA VAL A 92 -13.48 -9.54 3.85
C VAL A 92 -12.71 -10.81 3.50
N GLU A 93 -13.11 -11.95 4.07
CA GLU A 93 -12.49 -13.26 3.75
C GLU A 93 -12.66 -13.64 2.28
N GLN A 94 -13.79 -13.27 1.65
CA GLN A 94 -14.09 -13.53 0.25
C GLN A 94 -13.34 -12.62 -0.73
N VAL A 95 -12.63 -11.59 -0.23
CA VAL A 95 -11.88 -10.67 -1.08
C VAL A 95 -10.46 -11.16 -1.29
N ASP A 96 -10.14 -11.53 -2.52
CA ASP A 96 -8.78 -11.93 -2.91
C ASP A 96 -7.96 -10.77 -3.46
N ASN A 97 -8.59 -9.84 -4.17
CA ASN A 97 -7.94 -8.69 -4.79
C ASN A 97 -8.93 -7.54 -4.98
N VAL A 98 -8.40 -6.33 -5.08
CA VAL A 98 -9.15 -5.14 -5.47
C VAL A 98 -8.75 -4.74 -6.89
N ARG A 99 -9.71 -4.24 -7.66
CA ARG A 99 -9.48 -3.80 -9.04
C ARG A 99 -9.52 -2.29 -9.14
N THR A 100 -8.73 -1.73 -10.05
CA THR A 100 -8.83 -0.32 -10.42
C THR A 100 -9.99 -0.08 -11.37
N MET A 101 -10.40 1.18 -11.48
CA MET A 101 -11.14 1.64 -12.65
C MET A 101 -10.37 1.33 -13.94
N PRO A 102 -11.10 1.07 -15.05
CA PRO A 102 -10.48 0.74 -16.33
C PRO A 102 -9.58 1.88 -16.81
N LEU A 103 -8.31 1.55 -17.01
CA LEU A 103 -7.30 2.45 -17.54
C LEU A 103 -7.13 2.22 -19.03
N ASP A 104 -7.50 3.22 -19.83
CA ASP A 104 -7.30 3.21 -21.27
C ASP A 104 -5.83 3.47 -21.62
N ILE A 105 -5.23 2.59 -22.40
CA ILE A 105 -3.82 2.64 -22.79
C ILE A 105 -3.56 3.02 -24.26
N ARG A 106 -4.62 3.33 -25.03
CA ARG A 106 -4.53 3.61 -26.48
C ARG A 106 -3.60 4.78 -26.83
N GLU A 107 -3.46 5.73 -25.92
CA GLU A 107 -2.66 6.96 -26.13
C GLU A 107 -1.26 6.89 -25.51
N TYR A 108 -0.92 5.81 -24.80
CA TYR A 108 0.35 5.72 -24.06
C TYR A 108 1.49 5.20 -24.94
N SER A 109 2.18 6.14 -25.57
CA SER A 109 3.43 5.93 -26.33
C SER A 109 4.70 6.38 -25.57
N ARG A 110 4.51 6.86 -24.33
CA ARG A 110 5.54 7.47 -23.46
C ARG A 110 5.36 6.96 -22.03
N PRO A 111 6.42 6.95 -21.20
CA PRO A 111 6.26 6.64 -19.78
C PRO A 111 5.34 7.67 -19.14
N VAL A 112 4.30 7.20 -18.45
CA VAL A 112 3.30 8.04 -17.80
C VAL A 112 3.03 7.54 -16.39
N ILE A 113 2.82 8.48 -15.48
CA ILE A 113 2.40 8.23 -14.12
C ILE A 113 0.98 8.79 -14.01
N LYS A 114 0.01 7.96 -13.63
CA LYS A 114 -1.38 8.37 -13.52
C LYS A 114 -1.97 7.89 -12.21
N SER A 115 -2.65 8.80 -11.53
CA SER A 115 -3.48 8.46 -10.37
C SER A 115 -4.80 7.87 -10.87
N VAL A 116 -5.11 6.65 -10.43
CA VAL A 116 -6.30 5.90 -10.83
C VAL A 116 -7.09 5.53 -9.57
N GLU A 117 -8.40 5.70 -9.63
CA GLU A 117 -9.29 5.31 -8.55
C GLU A 117 -9.56 3.81 -8.54
N LEU A 118 -9.84 3.26 -7.37
CA LEU A 118 -10.27 1.88 -7.21
C LEU A 118 -11.73 1.71 -7.68
N ALA A 119 -12.02 0.56 -8.29
CA ALA A 119 -13.39 0.25 -8.69
C ALA A 119 -14.29 0.11 -7.45
N PRO A 120 -15.58 0.50 -7.53
CA PRO A 120 -16.51 0.35 -6.43
C PRO A 120 -16.55 -1.10 -5.94
N PHE A 121 -16.32 -1.29 -4.64
CA PHE A 121 -16.34 -2.61 -4.03
C PHE A 121 -17.71 -2.93 -3.43
N ALA A 122 -17.93 -4.19 -3.03
CA ALA A 122 -19.18 -4.63 -2.43
C ALA A 122 -19.59 -3.74 -1.23
N ARG A 123 -20.90 -3.51 -1.09
CA ARG A 123 -21.45 -2.72 0.02
C ARG A 123 -21.04 -3.34 1.36
N GLY A 124 -20.58 -2.52 2.31
CA GLY A 124 -20.15 -2.97 3.64
C GLY A 124 -18.66 -3.29 3.76
N ILE A 125 -17.87 -2.99 2.73
CA ILE A 125 -16.40 -2.96 2.78
C ILE A 125 -15.93 -1.53 2.50
N THR A 126 -15.07 -1.03 3.38
CA THR A 126 -14.36 0.24 3.24
C THR A 126 -12.92 -0.05 2.87
N ILE A 127 -12.38 0.69 1.90
CA ILE A 127 -10.98 0.58 1.49
C ILE A 127 -10.26 1.81 2.01
N GLU A 128 -9.11 1.62 2.66
CA GLU A 128 -8.22 2.69 3.06
C GLU A 128 -7.31 3.06 1.88
N GLY A 129 -7.49 4.27 1.35
CA GLY A 129 -6.87 4.71 0.10
C GLY A 129 -7.70 4.30 -1.11
N ASP A 130 -8.33 5.27 -1.76
CA ASP A 130 -9.13 5.11 -2.97
C ASP A 130 -8.37 5.45 -4.25
N VAL A 131 -7.25 6.17 -4.13
CA VAL A 131 -6.39 6.58 -5.24
C VAL A 131 -5.06 5.85 -5.18
N ILE A 132 -4.70 5.21 -6.28
CA ILE A 132 -3.40 4.57 -6.46
C ILE A 132 -2.63 5.21 -7.61
N GLU A 133 -1.30 5.18 -7.55
CA GLU A 133 -0.44 5.62 -8.63
C GLU A 133 -0.05 4.44 -9.54
N VAL A 134 -0.36 4.55 -10.83
CA VAL A 134 0.02 3.57 -11.85
C VAL A 134 1.07 4.19 -12.77
N SER A 135 2.26 3.60 -12.79
CA SER A 135 3.35 3.96 -13.69
C SER A 135 3.43 2.94 -14.83
N ILE A 136 3.29 3.40 -16.07
CA ILE A 136 3.37 2.57 -17.26
C ILE A 136 4.64 2.94 -18.03
N LYS A 137 5.45 1.96 -18.40
CA LYS A 137 6.67 2.12 -19.21
C LYS A 137 6.57 1.33 -20.52
N PRO A 138 5.97 1.90 -21.59
CA PRO A 138 5.81 1.17 -22.85
C PRO A 138 7.15 0.79 -23.48
N VAL A 139 7.29 -0.47 -23.91
CA VAL A 139 8.48 -0.98 -24.61
C VAL A 139 8.22 -1.00 -26.12
N LYS A 140 9.18 -0.57 -26.93
CA LYS A 140 9.05 -0.64 -28.39
C LYS A 140 9.14 -2.11 -28.83
N THR A 141 8.14 -2.57 -29.57
CA THR A 141 8.16 -3.91 -30.18
C THR A 141 9.18 -3.92 -31.31
N LYS A 142 10.32 -4.59 -31.13
CA LYS A 142 11.17 -5.00 -32.25
C LYS A 142 10.46 -6.16 -32.96
N LYS A 143 10.27 -5.99 -34.26
CA LYS A 143 9.61 -6.93 -35.16
C LYS A 143 10.58 -8.06 -35.52
N ASP A 144 10.49 -9.17 -34.80
CA ASP A 144 10.98 -10.51 -35.17
C ASP A 144 9.82 -11.46 -34.79
N GLU A 145 9.32 -12.43 -35.52
CA GLU A 145 9.48 -12.92 -36.88
C GLU A 145 8.26 -13.87 -37.07
N ALA A 146 7.70 -13.88 -38.27
CA ALA A 146 6.69 -14.80 -38.81
C ALA A 146 5.89 -15.72 -37.86
N VAL A 147 4.59 -15.44 -37.76
CA VAL A 147 3.56 -16.48 -37.62
C VAL A 147 3.73 -17.46 -38.79
N HIS A 148 4.39 -18.59 -38.57
CA HIS A 148 4.33 -19.74 -39.46
C HIS A 148 3.09 -20.55 -39.10
N VAL A 149 1.96 -20.20 -39.71
CA VAL A 149 0.85 -21.14 -39.88
C VAL A 149 1.17 -21.95 -41.14
N PRO A 150 1.48 -23.25 -41.08
CA PRO A 150 1.16 -24.12 -42.19
C PRO A 150 -0.34 -24.41 -42.11
N GLU A 151 -1.05 -23.65 -42.94
CA GLU A 151 -2.39 -23.92 -43.40
C GLU A 151 -2.44 -25.31 -44.02
N ALA A 152 -3.49 -26.07 -43.66
CA ALA A 152 -3.75 -27.38 -44.22
C ALA A 152 -3.94 -27.29 -45.74
N ALA A 153 -3.34 -28.22 -46.48
CA ALA A 153 -3.71 -28.55 -47.84
C ALA A 153 -3.75 -30.08 -47.98
N GLU A 154 -4.98 -30.56 -48.24
CA GLU A 154 -5.43 -31.76 -48.97
C GLU A 154 -4.59 -33.06 -48.98
#